data_AF-A0A933KXP1-F1
#
_entry.id   AF-A0A933KXP1-F1
#
_cell.length_a   1.000
_cell.length_b   1.000
_cell.length_c   1.000
_cell.angle_alpha   90.00
_cell.angle_beta   90.00
_cell.angle_gamma   90.00
#
_symmetry.space_group_name_H-M   'P 1'
#
loop_
_entity.id
_entity.type
_entity.pdbx_description
1 polymer ?
#
loop_
_entity_poly.entity_id
_entity_poly.type
_entity_poly.pdbx_seq_one_letter_code
_entity_poly.pdbx_strand_id
1 'polypeptide(L)'
;MKPDELQQLLAAFAAERVALLDRHVAGARVVSHYDFNNAYQYVISREETHLQWLQAALGAAPPPASAALPVPEAPKAGKKDDTARLRTIYEDDVRQLAAFVARWRPRVEAMTDARHRKMLDVILGESREHEQLFAQAAAGNEDLLGRRTGGVARQGSVLPVRWME
;
A
#
# COMPACT_ATOMS: atom_id res chain seq x y z
N MET A 1 22.92 -1.52 18.32
CA MET A 1 23.04 -1.71 16.85
C MET A 1 24.04 -0.69 16.36
N LYS A 2 24.93 -1.06 15.44
CA LYS A 2 25.90 -0.09 14.87
C LYS A 2 25.18 0.87 13.91
N PRO A 3 25.64 2.12 13.76
CA PRO A 3 25.01 3.08 12.85
C PRO A 3 24.85 2.56 11.42
N ASP A 4 25.88 1.91 10.87
CA ASP A 4 25.83 1.37 9.50
C ASP A 4 24.79 0.24 9.35
N GLU A 5 24.64 -0.61 10.36
CA GLU A 5 23.64 -1.69 10.38
C GLU A 5 22.22 -1.09 10.40
N LEU A 6 22.00 -0.02 11.17
CA LEU A 6 20.73 0.69 11.21
C LEU A 6 20.42 1.33 9.86
N GLN A 7 21.40 2.02 9.26
CA GLN A 7 21.22 2.69 7.98
C GLN A 7 20.88 1.69 6.87
N GLN A 8 21.56 0.54 6.83
CA GLN A 8 21.28 -0.53 5.87
C GLN A 8 19.88 -1.11 6.06
N LEU A 9 19.45 -1.33 7.30
CA LEU A 9 18.12 -1.84 7.61
C LEU A 9 17.04 -0.86 7.15
N LEU A 10 17.18 0.43 7.49
CA LEU A 10 16.23 1.48 7.10
C LEU A 10 16.16 1.63 5.58
N ALA A 11 17.30 1.60 4.89
CA ALA A 11 17.35 1.73 3.44
C ALA A 11 16.67 0.53 2.76
N ALA A 12 16.95 -0.69 3.21
CA ALA A 12 16.30 -1.88 2.65
C ALA A 12 14.79 -1.92 2.93
N PHE A 13 14.36 -1.49 4.11
CA PHE A 13 12.93 -1.35 4.44
C PHE A 13 12.25 -0.32 3.54
N ALA A 14 12.88 0.84 3.35
CA ALA A 14 12.38 1.90 2.49
C ALA A 14 12.30 1.46 1.01
N ALA A 15 13.31 0.76 0.50
CA ALA A 15 13.30 0.24 -0.87
C ALA A 15 12.12 -0.71 -1.13
N GLU A 16 11.80 -1.59 -0.19
CA GLU A 16 10.62 -2.46 -0.31
C GLU A 16 9.30 -1.67 -0.18
N ARG A 17 9.25 -0.62 0.65
CA ARG A 17 8.08 0.26 0.75
C ARG A 17 7.84 1.02 -0.55
N VAL A 18 8.87 1.52 -1.22
CA VAL A 18 8.75 2.17 -2.53
C VAL A 18 8.14 1.20 -3.55
N ALA A 19 8.56 -0.06 -3.55
CA ALA A 19 8.00 -1.08 -4.44
C ALA A 19 6.49 -1.31 -4.21
N LEU A 20 6.04 -1.32 -2.96
CA LEU A 20 4.61 -1.41 -2.61
C LEU A 20 3.83 -0.17 -3.06
N LEU A 21 4.37 1.03 -2.80
CA LEU A 21 3.75 2.28 -3.23
C LEU A 21 3.57 2.31 -4.76
N ASP A 22 4.61 1.99 -5.52
CA ASP A 22 4.57 1.95 -6.98
C ASP A 22 3.48 0.99 -7.48
N ARG A 23 3.35 -0.17 -6.84
CA ARG A 23 2.31 -1.15 -7.15
C ARG A 23 0.92 -0.63 -6.82
N HIS A 24 0.70 -0.03 -5.65
CA HIS A 24 -0.61 0.51 -5.28
C HIS A 24 -1.02 1.69 -6.16
N VAL A 25 -0.07 2.54 -6.56
CA VAL A 25 -0.29 3.59 -7.57
C VAL A 25 -0.70 2.98 -8.91
N ALA A 26 -0.08 1.88 -9.33
CA ALA A 26 -0.50 1.17 -10.53
C ALA A 26 -1.89 0.55 -10.40
N GLY A 27 -2.22 -0.05 -9.25
CA GLY A 27 -3.57 -0.57 -8.94
C GLY A 27 -4.64 0.52 -9.04
N ALA A 28 -4.38 1.68 -8.44
CA ALA A 28 -5.27 2.84 -8.52
C ALA A 28 -5.54 3.35 -9.95
N ARG A 29 -4.65 3.08 -10.91
CA ARG A 29 -4.87 3.47 -12.32
C ARG A 29 -5.81 2.52 -13.05
N VAL A 30 -5.93 1.27 -12.61
CA VAL A 30 -6.74 0.25 -13.30
C VAL A 30 -8.07 -0.03 -12.61
N VAL A 31 -8.19 0.28 -11.31
CA VAL A 31 -9.43 0.14 -10.55
C VAL A 31 -10.29 1.38 -10.74
N SER A 32 -11.26 1.32 -11.66
CA SER A 32 -12.16 2.44 -11.96
C SER A 32 -13.33 2.60 -10.98
N HIS A 33 -13.62 1.57 -10.19
CA HIS A 33 -14.71 1.57 -9.22
C HIS A 33 -14.42 2.55 -8.08
N TYR A 34 -15.34 3.50 -7.86
CA TYR A 34 -15.11 4.65 -7.00
C TYR A 34 -14.68 4.29 -5.56
N ASP A 35 -15.44 3.45 -4.86
CA ASP A 35 -15.16 3.16 -3.45
C ASP A 35 -13.85 2.36 -3.27
N PHE A 36 -13.52 1.50 -4.23
CA PHE A 36 -12.26 0.74 -4.21
C PHE A 36 -11.06 1.61 -4.60
N ASN A 37 -11.22 2.53 -5.54
CA ASN A 37 -10.17 3.47 -5.88
C ASN A 37 -9.86 4.41 -4.70
N ASN A 38 -10.89 4.90 -4.00
CA ASN A 38 -10.69 5.71 -2.79
C ASN A 38 -9.92 4.96 -1.71
N ALA A 39 -10.14 3.64 -1.56
CA ALA A 39 -9.33 2.81 -0.68
C ALA A 39 -7.85 2.81 -1.08
N TYR A 40 -7.53 2.73 -2.38
CA TYR A 40 -6.15 2.93 -2.85
C TYR A 40 -5.61 4.32 -2.52
N GLN A 41 -6.38 5.39 -2.76
CA GLN A 41 -5.91 6.76 -2.47
C GLN A 41 -5.58 6.94 -0.99
N TYR A 42 -6.41 6.37 -0.11
CA TYR A 42 -6.15 6.33 1.34
C TYR A 42 -4.83 5.60 1.64
N VAL A 43 -4.65 4.38 1.13
CA VAL A 43 -3.43 3.59 1.32
C VAL A 43 -2.19 4.34 0.82
N ILE A 44 -2.24 4.87 -0.40
CA ILE A 44 -1.14 5.61 -1.03
C ILE A 44 -0.74 6.81 -0.17
N SER A 45 -1.70 7.59 0.33
CA SER A 45 -1.42 8.74 1.19
C SER A 45 -0.71 8.35 2.50
N ARG A 46 -1.11 7.22 3.11
CA ARG A 46 -0.43 6.68 4.30
C ARG A 46 0.99 6.24 3.97
N GLU A 47 1.20 5.55 2.85
CA GLU A 47 2.51 5.05 2.43
C GLU A 47 3.49 6.16 2.05
N GLU A 48 3.01 7.23 1.42
CA GLU A 48 3.80 8.44 1.18
C GLU A 48 4.27 9.07 2.50
N THR A 49 3.39 9.10 3.50
CA THR A 49 3.75 9.55 4.86
C THR A 49 4.81 8.65 5.49
N HIS A 50 4.72 7.32 5.32
CA HIS A 50 5.74 6.39 5.79
C HIS A 50 7.10 6.66 5.15
N LEU A 51 7.13 6.91 3.84
CA LEU A 51 8.36 7.24 3.12
C LEU A 51 8.95 8.58 3.56
N GLN A 52 8.14 9.57 3.91
CA GLN A 52 8.62 10.83 4.49
C GLN A 52 9.31 10.59 5.85
N TRP A 53 8.75 9.72 6.71
CA TRP A 53 9.40 9.36 7.98
C TRP A 53 10.73 8.62 7.75
N LEU A 54 10.76 7.69 6.79
CA LEU A 54 11.97 6.95 6.43
C LEU A 54 13.04 7.86 5.83
N GLN A 55 12.66 8.80 4.97
CA GLN A 55 13.55 9.83 4.42
C GLN A 55 14.17 10.66 5.54
N ALA A 56 13.36 11.11 6.51
CA ALA A 56 13.84 11.87 7.65
C ALA A 56 14.81 11.05 8.52
N ALA A 57 14.54 9.76 8.70
CA ALA A 57 15.41 8.85 9.46
C ALA A 57 16.73 8.55 8.72
N LEU A 58 16.69 8.43 7.39
CA LEU A 58 17.87 8.19 6.55
C LEU A 58 18.75 9.43 6.38
N GLY A 59 18.17 10.64 6.53
CA GLY A 59 18.84 11.90 6.23
C GLY A 59 19.08 12.15 4.73
N ALA A 60 18.45 11.35 3.87
CA ALA A 60 18.58 11.39 2.42
C ALA A 60 17.30 10.85 1.77
N ALA A 61 17.13 11.09 0.47
CA ALA A 61 16.01 10.54 -0.29
C ALA A 61 15.92 9.00 -0.13
N PRO A 62 14.70 8.41 -0.10
CA PRO A 62 14.55 6.97 -0.08
C PRO A 62 15.29 6.33 -1.27
N PRO A 63 15.89 5.14 -1.08
CA PRO A 63 16.47 4.40 -2.18
C PRO A 63 15.39 4.00 -3.21
N PRO A 64 15.80 3.67 -4.44
CA PRO A 64 14.87 3.12 -5.43
C PRO A 64 14.23 1.81 -4.93
N ALA A 65 13.11 1.43 -5.54
CA ALA A 65 12.42 0.18 -5.25
C ALA A 65 13.37 -1.01 -5.23
N SER A 66 13.25 -1.89 -4.24
CA SER A 66 14.12 -3.07 -4.09
C SER A 66 13.97 -4.06 -5.25
N ALA A 67 12.77 -4.12 -5.82
CA ALA A 67 12.42 -4.90 -7.00
C ALA A 67 11.11 -4.34 -7.57
N ALA A 68 10.93 -4.45 -8.89
CA ALA A 68 9.65 -4.14 -9.51
C ALA A 68 8.63 -5.23 -9.13
N LEU A 69 7.51 -4.82 -8.53
CA LEU A 69 6.37 -5.72 -8.33
C LEU A 69 5.53 -5.80 -9.62
N PRO A 70 4.81 -6.91 -9.85
CA PRO A 70 3.93 -7.03 -11.01
C PRO A 70 2.94 -5.86 -11.07
N VAL A 71 2.80 -5.26 -12.25
CA VAL A 71 1.88 -4.14 -12.50
C VAL A 71 0.50 -4.72 -12.81
N PRO A 72 -0.57 -4.32 -12.10
CA PRO A 72 -1.93 -4.73 -12.45
C PRO A 72 -2.31 -4.31 -13.88
N GLU A 73 -2.88 -5.23 -14.66
CA GLU A 73 -3.36 -4.92 -16.02
C GLU A 73 -4.80 -4.36 -15.99
N ALA A 74 -5.07 -3.38 -16.86
CA ALA A 74 -6.41 -2.81 -17.00
C ALA A 74 -7.40 -3.83 -17.59
N PRO A 75 -8.66 -3.90 -17.09
CA PRO A 75 -9.67 -4.73 -17.71
C PRO A 75 -9.93 -4.30 -19.16
N LYS A 76 -9.91 -5.26 -20.10
CA LYS A 76 -10.34 -5.00 -21.48
C LYS A 76 -11.85 -4.74 -21.50
N ALA A 77 -12.27 -3.56 -21.99
CA ALA A 77 -13.66 -3.15 -22.07
C ALA A 77 -14.55 -4.20 -22.76
N GLY A 78 -15.71 -4.51 -22.16
CA GLY A 78 -16.77 -5.31 -22.79
C GLY A 78 -16.94 -6.75 -22.31
N LYS A 79 -16.26 -7.20 -21.23
CA LYS A 79 -16.50 -8.52 -20.63
C LYS A 79 -17.14 -8.41 -19.25
N LYS A 80 -18.15 -9.24 -18.99
CA LYS A 80 -18.88 -9.41 -17.70
C LYS A 80 -18.01 -9.87 -16.50
N ASP A 81 -16.68 -9.84 -16.62
CA ASP A 81 -15.74 -10.50 -15.70
C ASP A 81 -14.82 -9.51 -14.95
N ASP A 82 -15.18 -8.22 -14.96
CA ASP A 82 -14.37 -7.15 -14.34
C ASP A 82 -14.23 -7.34 -12.83
N THR A 83 -15.27 -7.83 -12.13
CA THR A 83 -15.22 -8.08 -10.68
C THR A 83 -14.25 -9.19 -10.29
N ALA A 84 -14.17 -10.28 -11.07
CA ALA A 84 -13.24 -11.37 -10.78
C ALA A 84 -11.77 -10.94 -10.99
N ARG A 85 -11.51 -10.10 -12.00
CA ARG A 85 -10.19 -9.52 -12.24
C ARG A 85 -9.79 -8.53 -11.15
N LEU A 86 -10.70 -7.64 -10.74
CA LEU A 86 -10.47 -6.72 -9.62
C LEU A 86 -10.15 -7.50 -8.34
N ARG A 87 -10.87 -8.60 -8.08
CA ARG A 87 -10.57 -9.50 -6.96
C ARG A 87 -9.12 -10.00 -7.00
N THR A 88 -8.63 -10.48 -8.14
CA THR A 88 -7.24 -10.96 -8.26
C THR A 88 -6.23 -9.85 -7.96
N ILE A 89 -6.51 -8.60 -8.35
CA ILE A 89 -5.62 -7.46 -8.04
C ILE A 89 -5.54 -7.27 -6.52
N TYR A 90 -6.68 -7.27 -5.82
CA TYR A 90 -6.69 -7.12 -4.36
C TYR A 90 -6.05 -8.31 -3.64
N GLU A 91 -6.28 -9.54 -4.12
CA GLU A 91 -5.64 -10.75 -3.58
C GLU A 91 -4.12 -10.69 -3.72
N ASP A 92 -3.62 -10.17 -4.85
CA ASP A 92 -2.20 -9.92 -5.01
C ASP A 92 -1.68 -8.88 -4.01
N ASP A 93 -2.39 -7.77 -3.80
CA ASP A 93 -1.98 -6.72 -2.86
C ASP A 93 -1.94 -7.25 -1.41
N VAL A 94 -2.93 -8.05 -1.02
CA VAL A 94 -2.92 -8.81 0.25
C VAL A 94 -1.66 -9.65 0.37
N ARG A 95 -1.32 -10.43 -0.67
CA ARG A 95 -0.12 -11.29 -0.64
C ARG A 95 1.17 -10.48 -0.52
N GLN A 96 1.29 -9.36 -1.23
CA GLN A 96 2.50 -8.52 -1.17
C GLN A 96 2.66 -7.87 0.21
N LEU A 97 1.58 -7.33 0.79
CA LEU A 97 1.60 -6.73 2.12
C LEU A 97 1.89 -7.77 3.22
N ALA A 98 1.26 -8.94 3.15
CA ALA A 98 1.52 -10.05 4.08
C ALA A 98 3.00 -10.48 4.01
N ALA A 99 3.56 -10.62 2.81
CA ALA A 99 4.96 -10.98 2.59
C ALA A 99 5.92 -9.91 3.15
N PHE A 100 5.61 -8.63 2.93
CA PHE A 100 6.37 -7.51 3.49
C PHE A 100 6.36 -7.56 5.02
N VAL A 101 5.19 -7.69 5.63
CA VAL A 101 5.05 -7.72 7.10
C VAL A 101 5.79 -8.92 7.70
N ALA A 102 5.62 -10.12 7.13
CA ALA A 102 6.26 -11.34 7.60
C ALA A 102 7.79 -11.25 7.55
N ARG A 103 8.32 -10.61 6.49
CA ARG A 103 9.76 -10.42 6.31
C ARG A 103 10.37 -9.45 7.33
N TRP A 104 9.68 -8.34 7.59
CA TRP A 104 10.26 -7.24 8.34
C TRP A 104 10.01 -7.30 9.85
N ARG A 105 8.89 -7.87 10.28
CA ARG A 105 8.54 -8.00 11.70
C ARG A 105 9.67 -8.56 12.57
N PRO A 106 10.27 -9.74 12.28
CA PRO A 106 11.34 -10.27 13.13
C PRO A 106 12.60 -9.40 13.14
N ARG A 107 12.89 -8.69 12.03
CA ARG A 107 14.07 -7.80 11.93
C ARG A 107 13.88 -6.54 12.75
N VAL A 108 12.67 -5.98 12.73
CA VAL A 108 12.28 -4.81 13.53
C VAL A 108 12.25 -5.15 15.01
N GLU A 109 11.70 -6.30 15.39
CA GLU A 109 11.68 -6.78 16.78
C GLU A 109 13.10 -6.94 17.37
N ALA A 110 14.06 -7.38 16.55
CA ALA A 110 15.46 -7.51 16.93
C ALA A 110 16.22 -6.17 17.05
N MET A 111 15.62 -5.05 16.65
CA MET A 111 16.28 -3.74 16.74
C MET A 111 16.45 -3.30 18.18
N THR A 112 17.65 -2.79 18.47
CA THR A 112 18.00 -2.18 19.77
C THR A 112 17.76 -0.67 19.81
N ASP A 113 17.66 -0.01 18.64
CA ASP A 113 17.27 1.40 18.55
C ASP A 113 15.76 1.55 18.74
N ALA A 114 15.35 2.03 19.91
CA ALA A 114 13.94 2.11 20.29
C ALA A 114 13.12 3.09 19.43
N ARG A 115 13.72 4.20 18.99
CA ARG A 115 13.02 5.24 18.21
C ARG A 115 12.69 4.72 16.82
N HIS A 116 13.69 4.21 16.12
CA HIS A 116 13.52 3.68 14.78
C HIS A 116 12.66 2.41 14.79
N ARG A 117 12.85 1.53 15.79
CA ARG A 117 11.98 0.37 15.98
C ARG A 117 10.51 0.79 16.09
N LYS A 118 10.20 1.77 16.95
CA LYS A 118 8.81 2.22 17.14
C LYS A 118 8.20 2.80 15.87
N MET A 119 8.97 3.55 15.08
CA MET A 119 8.54 4.06 13.78
C MET A 119 8.21 2.90 12.82
N LEU A 120 9.11 1.93 12.69
CA LEU A 120 8.89 0.78 11.81
C LEU A 120 7.74 -0.12 12.29
N ASP A 121 7.53 -0.26 13.61
CA ASP A 121 6.39 -0.96 14.17
C ASP A 121 5.06 -0.32 13.78
N VAL A 122 4.97 1.02 13.79
CA VAL A 122 3.78 1.74 13.33
C VAL A 122 3.53 1.46 11.85
N ILE A 123 4.57 1.57 11.02
CA ILE A 123 4.48 1.30 9.58
C ILE A 123 4.03 -0.16 9.32
N LEU A 124 4.56 -1.13 10.07
CA LEU A 124 4.17 -2.54 9.97
C LEU A 124 2.75 -2.80 10.47
N GLY A 125 2.28 -2.04 11.46
CA GLY A 125 0.88 -2.06 11.91
C GLY A 125 -0.05 -1.58 10.81
N GLU A 126 0.23 -0.41 10.24
CA GLU A 126 -0.57 0.17 9.15
C GLU A 126 -0.56 -0.69 7.89
N SER A 127 0.55 -1.36 7.57
CA SER A 127 0.57 -2.35 6.48
C SER A 127 -0.40 -3.51 6.69
N ARG A 128 -0.63 -3.95 7.93
CA ARG A 128 -1.63 -5.00 8.22
C ARG A 128 -3.04 -4.46 8.08
N GLU A 129 -3.28 -3.20 8.43
CA GLU A 129 -4.56 -2.56 8.17
C GLU A 129 -4.82 -2.44 6.67
N HIS A 130 -3.81 -2.09 5.87
CA HIS A 130 -3.91 -2.08 4.40
C HIS A 130 -4.19 -3.49 3.85
N GLU A 131 -3.51 -4.52 4.37
CA GLU A 131 -3.76 -5.92 4.01
C GLU A 131 -5.23 -6.29 4.26
N GLN A 132 -5.74 -5.97 5.45
CA GLN A 132 -7.12 -6.23 5.83
C GLN A 132 -8.13 -5.43 4.97
N LEU A 133 -7.79 -4.20 4.59
CA LEU A 133 -8.58 -3.37 3.70
C LEU A 133 -8.72 -4.02 2.30
N PHE A 134 -7.62 -4.48 1.71
CA PHE A 134 -7.65 -5.16 0.42
C PHE A 134 -8.31 -6.54 0.50
N ALA A 135 -8.18 -7.26 1.62
CA ALA A 135 -8.90 -8.52 1.83
C ALA A 135 -10.43 -8.31 1.83
N GLN A 136 -10.90 -7.22 2.44
CA GLN A 136 -12.32 -6.84 2.39
C GLN A 136 -12.75 -6.45 0.98
N ALA A 137 -11.90 -5.74 0.23
CA ALA A 137 -12.18 -5.40 -1.17
C ALA A 137 -12.28 -6.65 -2.06
N ALA A 138 -11.38 -7.63 -1.89
CA ALA A 138 -11.44 -8.94 -2.57
C ALA A 138 -12.74 -9.71 -2.26
N ALA A 139 -13.24 -9.60 -1.04
CA ALA A 139 -14.53 -10.16 -0.62
C ALA A 139 -15.75 -9.39 -1.18
N GLY A 140 -15.53 -8.25 -1.85
CA GLY A 140 -16.58 -7.42 -2.45
C GLY A 140 -17.21 -6.41 -1.49
N ASN A 141 -16.59 -6.13 -0.33
CA ASN A 141 -17.09 -5.11 0.59
C ASN A 141 -16.76 -3.70 0.07
N GLU A 142 -17.77 -2.88 -0.20
CA GLU A 142 -17.60 -1.51 -0.68
C GLU A 142 -17.45 -0.48 0.47
N ASP A 143 -17.85 -0.82 1.70
CA ASP A 143 -17.80 0.08 2.87
C ASP A 143 -16.39 0.10 3.52
N LEU A 144 -15.34 0.22 2.70
CA LEU A 144 -13.94 0.10 3.12
C LEU A 144 -13.46 1.26 3.99
N LEU A 145 -13.98 2.46 3.76
CA LEU A 145 -13.62 3.68 4.49
C LEU A 145 -14.74 4.14 5.44
N GLY A 146 -15.56 3.19 5.90
CA GLY A 146 -16.70 3.43 6.78
C GLY A 146 -18.04 3.20 6.08
N ARG A 147 -19.08 2.96 6.90
CA ARG A 147 -20.45 2.70 6.42
C ARG A 147 -21.15 3.99 6.00
N ARG A 148 -21.94 3.89 4.94
CA ARG A 148 -22.82 4.97 4.50
C ARG A 148 -23.96 5.21 5.51
N THR A 149 -24.15 6.45 5.92
CA THR A 149 -25.26 6.87 6.80
C THR A 149 -26.47 7.44 6.02
N GLY A 150 -26.55 7.17 4.70
CA GLY A 150 -27.59 7.68 3.78
C GLY A 150 -27.03 8.62 2.69
N GLY A 151 -27.79 8.84 1.61
CA GLY A 151 -27.41 9.76 0.51
C GLY A 151 -27.67 9.21 -0.91
N VAL A 152 -27.38 10.03 -1.93
CA VAL A 152 -27.49 9.67 -3.36
C VAL A 152 -26.47 8.58 -3.71
N ALA A 153 -26.88 7.62 -4.53
CA ALA A 153 -25.98 6.56 -5.02
C ALA A 153 -24.77 7.18 -5.75
N ARG A 154 -23.55 6.75 -5.39
CA ARG A 154 -22.34 7.13 -6.12
C ARG A 154 -22.32 6.41 -7.46
N GLN A 155 -22.72 7.11 -8.52
CA GLN A 155 -22.59 6.65 -9.90
C GLN A 155 -21.43 7.40 -10.56
N GLY A 156 -20.51 6.69 -11.20
CA GLY A 156 -19.42 7.29 -11.95
C GLY A 156 -18.13 6.47 -11.93
N SER A 157 -17.17 6.90 -12.75
CA SER A 157 -15.81 6.38 -12.82
C SER A 157 -14.82 7.42 -12.29
N VAL A 158 -13.70 6.97 -11.73
CA VAL A 158 -12.60 7.87 -11.34
C VAL A 158 -11.83 8.35 -12.59
N LEU A 159 -11.28 9.57 -12.55
CA LEU A 159 -10.40 10.07 -13.60
C LEU A 159 -9.14 9.18 -13.70
N PRO A 160 -8.60 8.94 -14.91
CA PRO A 160 -7.42 8.09 -15.08
C PRO A 160 -6.13 8.73 -14.54
N VAL A 161 -6.18 10.01 -14.16
CA VAL A 161 -5.06 10.78 -13.61
C VAL A 161 -5.33 11.14 -12.15
N ARG A 162 -4.31 10.97 -11.30
CA ARG A 162 -4.36 11.34 -9.87
C ARG A 162 -4.30 12.87 -9.74
N TRP A 163 -5.12 13.43 -8.86
CA TRP A 163 -4.99 14.83 -8.45
C TRP A 163 -3.73 15.00 -7.61
N MET A 164 -2.85 15.90 -8.03
CA MET A 164 -1.66 16.34 -7.29
C MET A 164 -1.88 17.81 -6.94
N GLU A 165 -1.66 18.19 -5.67
CA GLU A 165 -1.68 19.60 -5.21
C GLU A 165 -0.35 20.30 -5.53
#